data_AF-A0A227J5F6-F1
#
_entry.id   AF-A0A227J5F6-F1
#
_cell.length_a   1.000
_cell.length_b   1.000
_cell.length_c   1.000
_cell.angle_alpha   90.00
_cell.angle_beta   90.00
_cell.angle_gamma   90.00
#
_symmetry.space_group_name_H-M   'P 1'
#
loop_
_entity.id
_entity.type
_entity.pdbx_description
1 polymer ?
#
loop_
_entity_poly.entity_id
_entity_poly.type
_entity_poly.pdbx_seq_one_letter_code
_entity_poly.pdbx_strand_id
1 'polypeptide(L)'
;HPEVTHTKGGLQMLENFVLGVCGCERLWTSESIIEDAVARIKEQVGDDEVILGLSGGVDSSVVAMLVHRAIGDKLTCVFVDNGLLRLNEGQQVMDMFGDKFGLNIIKV
;
A
#
# COMPACT_ATOMS: atom_id res chain seq x y z
N HIS A 1 28.19 0.62 -13.30
CA HIS A 1 26.95 0.49 -12.54
C HIS A 1 25.78 0.94 -13.41
N PRO A 2 25.19 0.04 -14.23
CA PRO A 2 24.05 0.38 -15.09
C PRO A 2 22.80 0.85 -14.31
N GLU A 3 22.74 0.59 -13.00
CA GLU A 3 21.70 1.03 -12.08
C GLU A 3 21.79 2.52 -11.69
N VAL A 4 22.97 3.14 -11.76
CA VAL A 4 23.12 4.56 -11.39
C VAL A 4 22.86 5.47 -12.60
N THR A 5 22.26 6.63 -12.33
CA THR A 5 21.87 7.62 -13.35
C THR A 5 23.06 8.23 -14.11
N HIS A 6 24.27 8.12 -13.56
CA HIS A 6 25.51 8.54 -14.23
C HIS A 6 25.83 7.70 -15.49
N THR A 7 25.31 6.48 -15.60
CA THR A 7 25.51 5.63 -16.78
C THR A 7 24.43 5.94 -17.82
N LYS A 8 24.77 6.71 -18.86
CA LYS A 8 23.88 6.94 -20.00
C LYS A 8 23.48 5.59 -20.63
N GLY A 9 22.19 5.35 -20.80
CA GLY A 9 21.66 4.08 -21.31
C GLY A 9 21.72 2.90 -20.32
N GLY A 10 22.06 3.14 -19.04
CA GLY A 10 22.13 2.08 -18.03
C GLY A 10 20.80 1.32 -17.84
N LEU A 11 19.67 2.03 -17.79
CA LEU A 11 18.35 1.41 -17.74
C LEU A 11 18.07 0.54 -18.96
N GLN A 12 18.40 1.02 -20.16
CA GLN A 12 18.20 0.25 -21.40
C GLN A 12 19.05 -1.03 -21.41
N MET A 13 20.26 -0.99 -20.85
CA MET A 13 21.10 -2.17 -20.69
C MET A 13 20.45 -3.21 -19.77
N LEU A 14 19.88 -2.77 -18.64
CA LEU A 14 19.15 -3.64 -17.71
C LEU A 14 17.88 -4.21 -18.35
N GLU A 15 17.10 -3.39 -19.06
CA GLU A 15 15.89 -3.85 -19.76
C GLU A 15 16.20 -4.89 -20.84
N ASN A 16 17.24 -4.65 -21.65
CA ASN A 16 17.67 -5.60 -22.68
C ASN A 16 18.09 -6.94 -22.09
N PHE A 17 18.78 -6.91 -20.93
CA PHE A 17 19.18 -8.14 -20.25
C PHE A 17 17.97 -8.90 -19.70
N VAL A 18 17.13 -8.25 -18.89
CA VAL A 18 16.00 -8.90 -18.20
C VAL A 18 14.95 -9.40 -19.20
N LEU A 19 14.59 -8.59 -20.19
CA LEU A 19 13.49 -8.89 -21.11
C LEU A 19 13.95 -9.60 -22.38
N GLY A 20 15.13 -9.25 -22.88
CA GLY A 20 15.68 -9.82 -24.12
C GLY A 20 16.47 -11.10 -23.87
N VAL A 21 17.48 -11.05 -23.00
CA VAL A 21 18.39 -12.19 -22.77
C VAL A 21 17.76 -13.24 -21.85
N CYS A 22 17.20 -12.82 -20.71
CA CYS A 22 16.55 -13.73 -19.78
C CYS A 22 15.13 -14.13 -20.20
N GLY A 23 14.49 -13.36 -21.08
CA GLY A 23 13.12 -13.62 -21.54
C GLY A 23 12.06 -13.45 -20.46
N CYS A 24 12.32 -12.65 -19.42
CA CYS A 24 11.33 -12.40 -18.36
C CYS A 24 10.13 -11.62 -18.90
N GLU A 25 8.94 -11.96 -18.42
CA GLU A 25 7.71 -11.24 -18.74
C GLU A 25 7.52 -10.01 -17.84
N ARG A 26 6.78 -9.00 -18.33
CA ARG A 26 6.45 -7.77 -17.58
C ARG A 26 5.17 -7.93 -16.76
N LEU A 27 5.08 -8.99 -15.96
CA LEU A 27 3.89 -9.25 -15.13
C LEU A 27 3.90 -8.45 -13.81
N TRP A 28 5.05 -7.90 -13.42
CA TRP A 28 5.19 -7.10 -12.19
C TRP A 28 4.64 -5.67 -12.38
N THR A 29 3.32 -5.57 -12.49
CA THR A 29 2.58 -4.30 -12.60
C THR A 29 1.84 -4.01 -11.30
N SER A 30 1.54 -2.73 -11.03
CA SER A 30 0.79 -2.35 -9.83
C SER A 30 -0.58 -3.02 -9.75
N GLU A 31 -1.25 -3.21 -10.88
CA GLU A 31 -2.55 -3.90 -10.95
C GLU A 31 -2.41 -5.37 -10.55
N SER A 32 -1.47 -6.09 -11.14
CA SER A 32 -1.20 -7.50 -10.82
C SER A 32 -0.78 -7.68 -9.35
N ILE A 33 0.00 -6.75 -8.81
CA ILE A 33 0.41 -6.77 -7.39
C ILE A 33 -0.78 -6.54 -6.46
N ILE A 34 -1.70 -5.62 -6.80
CA ILE A 34 -2.91 -5.37 -6.00
C ILE A 34 -3.79 -6.63 -5.98
N GLU A 35 -4.00 -7.26 -7.14
CA GLU A 35 -4.80 -8.49 -7.24
C GLU A 35 -4.20 -9.63 -6.43
N ASP A 36 -2.89 -9.89 -6.57
CA ASP A 36 -2.17 -10.91 -5.81
C ASP A 36 -2.23 -10.64 -4.29
N ALA A 37 -1.94 -9.41 -3.88
CA ALA A 37 -1.94 -9.03 -2.47
C ALA A 37 -3.32 -9.19 -1.84
N VAL A 38 -4.39 -8.76 -2.53
CA VAL A 38 -5.77 -8.92 -2.05
C VAL A 38 -6.14 -10.39 -1.90
N ALA A 39 -5.78 -11.23 -2.88
CA ALA A 39 -6.05 -12.67 -2.81
C ALA A 39 -5.34 -13.33 -1.62
N ARG A 40 -4.05 -13.01 -1.43
CA ARG A 40 -3.25 -13.54 -0.32
C ARG A 40 -3.74 -13.09 1.05
N ILE A 41 -4.14 -11.82 1.19
CA ILE A 41 -4.72 -11.31 2.44
C ILE A 41 -6.02 -12.05 2.76
N LYS A 42 -6.91 -12.24 1.77
CA LYS A 42 -8.16 -12.99 1.95
C LYS A 42 -7.90 -14.43 2.39
N GLU A 43 -6.96 -15.12 1.76
CA GLU A 43 -6.60 -16.50 2.10
C GLU A 43 -6.02 -16.59 3.52
N GLN A 44 -5.12 -15.67 3.88
CA GLN A 44 -4.43 -15.70 5.16
C GLN A 44 -5.33 -15.30 6.33
N VAL A 45 -6.18 -14.28 6.16
CA VAL A 45 -7.06 -13.77 7.22
C VAL A 45 -8.34 -14.59 7.32
N GLY A 46 -8.87 -15.07 6.20
CA GLY A 46 -10.13 -15.82 6.16
C GLY A 46 -11.26 -15.02 6.79
N ASP A 47 -11.76 -15.53 7.93
CA ASP A 47 -12.86 -14.91 8.64
C ASP A 47 -12.50 -14.03 9.84
N ASP A 48 -11.21 -13.93 10.17
CA ASP A 48 -10.73 -13.18 11.32
C ASP A 48 -10.82 -11.65 11.13
N GLU A 49 -10.76 -10.93 12.25
CA GLU A 49 -10.70 -9.47 12.28
C GLU A 49 -9.25 -8.98 12.39
N VAL A 50 -8.97 -7.83 11.76
CA VAL A 50 -7.63 -7.21 11.71
C VAL A 50 -7.67 -5.82 12.33
N ILE A 51 -6.71 -5.55 13.20
CA ILE A 51 -6.44 -4.19 13.71
C ILE A 51 -5.23 -3.59 12.99
N LEU A 52 -5.29 -2.30 12.66
CA LEU A 52 -4.21 -1.57 12.01
C LEU A 52 -3.96 -0.23 12.70
N GLY A 53 -2.70 0.03 13.08
CA GLY A 53 -2.28 1.37 13.50
C GLY A 53 -2.14 2.29 12.30
N LEU A 54 -3.06 3.26 12.15
CA LEU A 54 -3.03 4.27 11.11
C LEU A 54 -2.22 5.47 11.61
N SER A 55 -1.08 5.74 11.00
CA SER A 55 -0.18 6.84 11.41
C SER A 55 -0.32 8.11 10.57
N GLY A 56 -1.07 8.06 9.47
CA GLY A 56 -1.10 9.10 8.43
C GLY A 56 0.07 9.03 7.43
N GLY A 57 1.04 8.13 7.65
CA GLY A 57 2.11 7.84 6.71
C GLY A 57 1.65 7.07 5.47
N VAL A 58 2.43 7.11 4.39
CA VAL A 58 2.10 6.47 3.11
C VAL A 58 1.99 4.95 3.26
N ASP A 59 2.89 4.31 4.00
CA ASP A 59 2.93 2.85 4.12
C ASP A 59 1.69 2.30 4.82
N SER A 60 1.35 2.83 6.02
CA SER A 60 0.17 2.42 6.77
C SER A 60 -1.13 2.75 6.02
N SER A 61 -1.14 3.85 5.26
CA SER A 61 -2.24 4.23 4.38
C SER A 61 -2.48 3.23 3.25
N VAL A 62 -1.42 2.79 2.56
CA VAL A 62 -1.53 1.80 1.48
C VAL A 62 -1.94 0.44 2.04
N VAL A 63 -1.39 0.04 3.18
CA VAL A 63 -1.80 -1.19 3.87
C VAL A 63 -3.28 -1.13 4.26
N ALA A 64 -3.76 -0.02 4.82
CA ALA A 64 -5.16 0.17 5.17
C ALA A 64 -6.07 -0.05 3.96
N MET A 65 -5.73 0.52 2.80
CA MET A 65 -6.52 0.36 1.58
C MET A 65 -6.47 -1.05 1.01
N LEU A 66 -5.32 -1.72 1.02
CA LEU A 66 -5.19 -3.10 0.53
C LEU A 66 -5.98 -4.08 1.41
N VAL A 67 -5.84 -3.95 2.73
CA VAL A 67 -6.56 -4.80 3.68
C VAL A 67 -8.05 -4.50 3.63
N HIS A 68 -8.47 -3.23 3.59
CA HIS A 68 -9.90 -2.88 3.46
C HIS A 68 -10.49 -3.42 2.15
N ARG A 69 -9.77 -3.34 1.02
CA ARG A 69 -10.20 -3.95 -0.24
C ARG A 69 -10.31 -5.48 -0.15
N ALA A 70 -9.48 -6.11 0.68
CA ALA A 70 -9.47 -7.55 0.86
C ALA A 70 -10.60 -8.04 1.78
N ILE A 71 -10.80 -7.43 2.95
CA ILE A 71 -11.66 -7.97 4.01
C ILE A 71 -12.74 -6.99 4.50
N GLY A 72 -12.83 -5.79 3.92
CA GLY A 72 -13.89 -4.81 4.19
C GLY A 72 -13.97 -4.43 5.67
N ASP A 73 -15.16 -4.64 6.24
CA ASP A 73 -15.52 -4.23 7.61
C ASP A 73 -14.78 -5.00 8.70
N LYS A 74 -14.08 -6.09 8.36
CA LYS A 74 -13.22 -6.85 9.30
C LYS A 74 -11.93 -6.11 9.64
N LEU A 75 -11.64 -4.99 8.97
CA LEU A 75 -10.53 -4.09 9.32
C LEU A 75 -11.01 -2.99 10.26
N THR A 76 -10.37 -2.89 11.42
CA THR A 76 -10.50 -1.73 12.32
C THR A 76 -9.17 -0.99 12.39
N CYS A 77 -9.18 0.28 11.99
CA CYS A 77 -8.02 1.16 12.08
C CYS A 77 -8.03 1.94 13.39
N VAL A 78 -6.85 2.13 13.99
CA VAL A 78 -6.66 2.97 15.16
C VAL A 78 -5.74 4.13 14.76
N PHE A 79 -6.27 5.34 14.80
CA PHE A 79 -5.52 6.56 14.53
C PHE A 79 -5.25 7.30 15.85
N VAL A 80 -3.98 7.52 16.18
CA VAL A 80 -3.57 8.19 17.43
C VAL A 80 -3.04 9.58 17.12
N ASP A 81 -3.76 10.61 17.57
CA ASP A 81 -3.29 11.99 17.51
C ASP A 81 -2.54 12.32 18.80
N ASN A 82 -1.21 12.22 18.74
CA ASN A 82 -0.33 12.48 19.87
C ASN A 82 -0.07 13.98 20.12
N GLY A 83 -0.70 14.88 19.37
CA GLY A 83 -0.50 16.33 19.45
C GLY A 83 0.79 16.84 18.80
N LEU A 84 1.55 15.99 18.10
CA LEU A 84 2.80 16.31 17.40
C LEU A 84 2.69 16.15 15.87
N LEU A 85 1.46 16.02 15.35
CA LEU A 85 1.20 15.93 13.92
C LEU A 85 1.32 17.30 13.23
N ARG A 86 1.42 17.29 11.90
CA ARG A 86 1.40 18.54 11.13
C ARG A 86 0.02 19.19 11.20
N LEU A 87 -0.02 20.47 10.86
CA LEU A 87 -1.25 21.24 10.77
C LEU A 87 -2.30 20.49 9.95
N ASN A 88 -3.45 20.21 10.57
CA ASN A 88 -4.62 19.54 9.99
C ASN A 88 -4.43 18.09 9.51
N GLU A 89 -3.29 17.46 9.82
CA GLU A 89 -3.01 16.09 9.37
C GLU A 89 -4.05 15.09 9.88
N GLY A 90 -4.40 15.16 11.17
CA GLY A 90 -5.43 14.29 11.72
C GLY A 90 -6.80 14.47 11.08
N GLN A 91 -7.17 15.69 10.68
CA GLN A 91 -8.43 15.92 9.97
C GLN A 91 -8.39 15.30 8.56
N GLN A 92 -7.30 15.54 7.82
CA GLN A 92 -7.12 14.99 6.48
C GLN A 92 -7.18 13.45 6.46
N VAL A 93 -6.62 12.79 7.49
CA VAL A 93 -6.70 11.34 7.64
C VAL A 93 -8.14 10.88 7.84
N MET A 94 -8.89 11.51 8.74
CA MET A 94 -10.28 11.13 9.01
C MET A 94 -11.19 11.38 7.79
N ASP A 95 -11.07 12.54 7.14
CA ASP A 95 -11.87 12.89 5.95
C ASP A 95 -11.61 11.90 4.81
N MET A 96 -10.35 11.52 4.61
CA MET A 96 -9.98 10.65 3.51
C MET A 96 -10.36 9.19 3.79
N PHE A 97 -9.97 8.63 4.93
CA PHE A 97 -10.15 7.20 5.17
C PHE A 97 -11.51 6.88 5.78
N GLY A 98 -11.99 7.69 6.73
CA GLY A 98 -13.28 7.48 7.36
C GLY A 98 -14.42 7.85 6.41
N ASP A 99 -14.47 9.11 5.98
CA ASP A 99 -15.66 9.60 5.25
C ASP A 99 -15.66 9.16 3.78
N LYS A 100 -14.54 9.32 3.07
CA LYS A 100 -14.50 9.03 1.63
C LYS A 100 -14.36 7.54 1.31
N PHE A 101 -13.58 6.80 2.09
CA PHE A 101 -13.35 5.37 1.84
C PHE A 101 -14.14 4.44 2.77
N GLY A 102 -14.80 4.96 3.80
CA GLY A 102 -15.67 4.17 4.68
C GLY A 102 -14.90 3.21 5.59
N LEU A 103 -13.63 3.46 5.89
CA LEU A 103 -12.89 2.62 6.84
C LEU A 103 -13.43 2.82 8.25
N ASN A 104 -13.52 1.73 9.02
CA ASN A 104 -13.79 1.81 10.45
C ASN A 104 -12.54 2.34 11.18
N ILE A 105 -12.59 3.58 11.68
CA ILE A 105 -11.46 4.23 12.35
C ILE A 105 -11.84 4.65 13.77
N ILE A 106 -11.06 4.17 14.73
CA ILE A 106 -11.07 4.63 16.11
C ILE A 106 -10.00 5.73 16.24
N LYS A 107 -10.43 6.96 16.51
CA LYS A 107 -9.53 8.08 16.80
C LYS A 107 -9.28 8.17 18.31
N VAL A 108 -8.00 8.19 18.69
CA VAL A 108 -7.50 8.32 20.08
C VAL A 108 -6.66 9.57 20.22
#